data_AF-A0A364VCY0-F1
#
_entry.id   AF-A0A364VCY0-F1
#
_cell.length_a   1.000
_cell.length_b   1.000
_cell.length_c   1.000
_cell.angle_alpha   90.00
_cell.angle_beta   90.00
_cell.angle_gamma   90.00
#
_symmetry.space_group_name_H-M   'P 1'
#
loop_
_entity.id
_entity.type
_entity.pdbx_description
1 polymer ?
#
loop_
_entity_poly.entity_id
_entity_poly.type
_entity_poly.pdbx_seq_one_letter_code
_entity_poly.pdbx_strand_id
1 'polypeptide(L)'
;MTSPAPKTTPASGSAPIPLNFSAPRRGMPPKHFADLDPSEVVSALAEVGLPKFRANQISRQYYSRFNGDPATMTDLPEAQRAAVGEALFPPLMTPLRSVEADDGETRKTLWRLHDGTLLESVLMRYPNRATLCISSQAGCGMACPFCATGQGGLDRNLSVAEMVEQVRNAAAAMERGEVDGESGRLSNIVFMGMGEPLANYKRVLATLRKITAPAPEGFGISQRNVTVSTVGLAPAIRKLADERMSVRLAVSLHTPDDELRDTLVPVNNRWSVAEVLDAARYYADVSGRRVSIEYALIKDVNDHTWRADLLGKKLHRALGSKVHVNVIPLNPTPGSQW
;
A
#
# COMPACT_ATOMS: atom_id res chain seq x y z
N MET A 1 -44.66 -40.06 -11.18
CA MET A 1 -44.49 -38.61 -10.97
C MET A 1 -43.03 -38.37 -10.62
N THR A 2 -42.19 -38.18 -11.63
CA THR A 2 -40.75 -37.94 -11.51
C THR A 2 -40.50 -36.45 -11.41
N SER A 3 -39.96 -36.01 -10.27
CA SER A 3 -39.58 -34.62 -10.01
C SER A 3 -38.41 -34.21 -10.93
N PRO A 4 -38.44 -33.04 -11.59
CA PRO A 4 -37.32 -32.61 -12.43
C PRO A 4 -36.16 -32.12 -11.56
N ALA A 5 -34.95 -32.51 -11.95
CA ALA A 5 -33.71 -32.04 -11.34
C ALA A 5 -33.59 -30.49 -11.47
N PRO A 6 -32.99 -29.81 -10.47
CA PRO A 6 -32.80 -28.37 -10.55
C PRO A 6 -31.79 -28.03 -11.65
N LYS A 7 -32.22 -27.17 -12.58
CA LYS A 7 -31.33 -26.57 -13.59
C LYS A 7 -30.35 -25.66 -12.88
N THR A 8 -29.07 -26.04 -12.87
CA THR A 8 -27.97 -25.14 -12.55
C THR A 8 -27.90 -24.04 -13.60
N THR A 9 -28.28 -22.82 -13.22
CA THR A 9 -28.04 -21.62 -14.01
C THR A 9 -26.53 -21.40 -14.11
N PRO A 10 -25.95 -21.23 -15.31
CA PRO A 10 -24.53 -20.88 -15.41
C PRO A 10 -24.35 -19.48 -14.81
N ALA A 11 -23.41 -19.36 -13.86
CA ALA A 11 -22.96 -18.07 -13.36
C ALA A 11 -22.54 -17.20 -14.56
N SER A 12 -23.06 -15.98 -14.62
CA SER A 12 -22.68 -14.98 -15.63
C SER A 12 -21.20 -14.67 -15.46
N GLY A 13 -20.34 -15.35 -16.22
CA GLY A 13 -18.93 -15.03 -16.32
C GLY A 13 -18.76 -13.62 -16.86
N SER A 14 -18.35 -12.69 -15.99
CA SER A 14 -17.81 -11.42 -16.47
C SER A 14 -16.57 -11.72 -17.31
N ALA A 15 -16.43 -11.03 -18.44
CA ALA A 15 -15.23 -11.17 -19.26
C ALA A 15 -13.98 -10.87 -18.42
N PRO A 16 -12.87 -11.64 -18.59
CA PRO A 16 -11.67 -11.45 -17.79
C PRO A 16 -11.12 -10.03 -17.97
N ILE A 17 -10.90 -9.34 -16.85
CA ILE A 17 -10.36 -7.97 -16.85
C ILE A 17 -8.91 -8.03 -17.32
N PRO A 18 -8.53 -7.28 -18.37
CA PRO A 18 -7.17 -7.32 -18.88
C PRO A 18 -6.19 -6.69 -17.89
N LEU A 19 -4.97 -7.22 -17.86
CA LEU A 19 -3.88 -6.60 -17.10
C LEU A 19 -3.64 -5.18 -17.59
N ASN A 20 -3.68 -4.22 -16.67
CA ASN A 20 -3.40 -2.82 -16.98
C ASN A 20 -2.20 -2.30 -16.17
N PHE A 21 -1.07 -2.14 -16.84
CA PHE A 21 0.14 -1.55 -16.27
C PHE A 21 0.18 -0.02 -16.44
N SER A 22 -0.70 0.53 -17.28
CA SER A 22 -0.77 1.94 -17.64
C SER A 22 -1.97 2.58 -16.95
N ALA A 23 -1.74 3.18 -15.77
CA ALA A 23 -2.75 3.98 -15.10
C ALA A 23 -3.31 5.05 -16.06
N PRO A 24 -4.65 5.16 -16.22
CA PRO A 24 -5.27 6.28 -16.89
C PRO A 24 -4.74 7.61 -16.33
N ARG A 25 -4.45 8.56 -17.22
CA ARG A 25 -4.09 9.93 -16.83
C ARG A 25 -5.35 10.71 -16.43
N ARG A 26 -6.07 10.28 -15.38
CA ARG A 26 -6.91 11.23 -14.64
C ARG A 26 -5.97 12.25 -13.98
N GLY A 27 -6.36 13.52 -14.00
CA GLY A 27 -5.49 14.66 -13.68
C GLY A 27 -4.71 14.44 -12.38
N MET A 28 -3.38 14.60 -12.45
CA MET A 28 -2.53 14.53 -11.25
C MET A 28 -3.07 15.50 -10.19
N PRO A 29 -3.01 15.14 -8.90
CA PRO A 29 -3.39 16.07 -7.85
C PRO A 29 -2.56 17.36 -7.91
N PRO A 30 -3.09 18.47 -7.37
CA PRO A 30 -2.28 19.67 -7.16
C PRO A 30 -1.05 19.30 -6.31
N LYS A 31 0.10 19.93 -6.60
CA LYS A 31 1.34 19.66 -5.87
C LYS A 31 1.14 20.02 -4.39
N HIS A 32 1.41 19.05 -3.52
CA HIS A 32 1.35 19.23 -2.08
C HIS A 32 2.78 19.26 -1.51
N PHE A 33 2.94 19.83 -0.32
CA PHE A 33 4.21 19.90 0.42
C PHE A 33 4.98 18.57 0.44
N ALA A 34 4.26 17.46 0.58
CA ALA A 34 4.84 16.11 0.62
C ALA A 34 5.36 15.59 -0.73
N ASP A 35 4.94 16.17 -1.87
CA ASP A 35 5.48 15.87 -3.19
C ASP A 35 6.78 16.63 -3.50
N LEU A 36 7.03 17.72 -2.77
CA LEU A 36 8.12 18.66 -3.08
C LEU A 36 9.47 18.20 -2.52
N ASP A 37 10.53 18.53 -3.26
CA ASP A 37 11.89 18.51 -2.75
C ASP A 37 12.20 19.76 -1.90
N PRO A 38 13.30 19.76 -1.11
CA PRO A 38 13.63 20.90 -0.24
C PRO A 38 13.80 22.24 -0.98
N SER A 39 14.25 22.22 -2.23
CA SER A 39 14.43 23.44 -3.02
C SER A 39 13.10 23.98 -3.54
N GLU A 40 12.19 23.10 -3.96
CA GLU A 40 10.83 23.47 -4.36
C GLU A 40 10.04 24.07 -3.18
N VAL A 41 10.19 23.52 -1.96
CA VAL A 41 9.57 24.09 -0.75
C VAL A 41 10.08 25.51 -0.49
N VAL A 42 11.39 25.76 -0.62
CA VAL A 42 11.97 27.09 -0.40
C VAL A 42 11.46 28.08 -1.44
N SER A 43 11.33 27.68 -2.70
CA SER A 43 10.76 28.52 -3.76
C SER A 43 9.29 28.87 -3.49
N ALA A 44 8.46 27.89 -3.12
CA ALA A 44 7.06 28.14 -2.77
C ALA A 44 6.92 29.06 -1.54
N LEU A 45 7.83 28.95 -0.56
CA LEU A 45 7.86 29.85 0.59
C LEU A 45 8.24 31.29 0.21
N ALA A 46 9.16 31.46 -0.74
CA ALA A 46 9.54 32.78 -1.23
C ALA A 46 8.36 33.48 -1.95
N GLU A 47 7.56 32.73 -2.70
CA GLU A 47 6.35 33.24 -3.38
C GLU A 47 5.30 33.76 -2.39
N VAL A 48 5.18 33.16 -1.21
CA VAL A 48 4.28 33.61 -0.13
C VAL A 48 4.95 34.59 0.86
N GLY A 49 6.14 35.09 0.52
CA GLY A 49 6.86 36.10 1.32
C GLY A 49 7.47 35.57 2.62
N LEU A 50 7.71 34.25 2.73
CA LEU A 50 8.30 33.63 3.91
C LEU A 50 9.79 33.29 3.71
N PRO A 51 10.62 33.47 4.75
CA PRO A 51 12.03 33.13 4.67
C PRO A 51 12.26 31.61 4.68
N LYS A 52 13.34 31.16 4.02
CA LYS A 52 13.68 29.74 3.83
C LYS A 52 13.68 28.88 5.11
N PHE A 53 13.99 29.46 6.27
CA PHE A 53 14.03 28.70 7.53
C PHE A 53 12.65 28.18 7.97
N ARG A 54 11.55 28.77 7.47
CA ARG A 54 10.18 28.30 7.70
C ARG A 54 9.93 26.90 7.14
N ALA A 55 10.71 26.45 6.14
CA ALA A 55 10.59 25.11 5.59
C ALA A 55 10.77 24.03 6.66
N ASN A 56 11.76 24.17 7.54
CA ASN A 56 12.02 23.20 8.61
C ASN A 56 10.89 23.20 9.65
N GLN A 57 10.36 24.38 9.98
CA GLN A 57 9.22 24.54 10.89
C GLN A 57 7.97 23.82 10.38
N ILE A 58 7.57 24.09 9.13
CA ILE A 58 6.46 23.39 8.46
C ILE A 58 6.72 21.89 8.40
N SER A 59 7.94 21.48 8.07
CA SER A 59 8.31 20.06 8.02
C SER A 59 8.13 19.37 9.38
N ARG A 60 8.48 20.02 10.49
CA ARG A 60 8.30 19.49 11.84
C ARG A 60 6.83 19.45 12.27
N GLN A 61 6.05 20.47 11.91
CA GLN A 61 4.60 20.44 12.10
C GLN A 61 4.00 19.23 11.38
N TYR A 62 4.40 19.00 10.13
CA TYR A 62 3.84 17.96 9.28
C TYR A 62 4.29 16.54 9.65
N TYR A 63 5.60 16.29 9.77
CA TYR A 63 6.13 14.93 9.96
C TYR A 63 6.31 14.53 11.43
N SER A 64 6.47 15.49 12.36
CA SER A 64 6.67 15.18 13.79
C SER A 64 5.41 15.37 14.61
N ARG A 65 4.61 16.41 14.31
CA ARG A 65 3.37 16.71 15.02
C ARG A 65 2.12 16.31 14.24
N PHE A 66 2.32 15.66 13.09
CA PHE A 66 1.28 15.16 12.20
C PHE A 66 0.22 16.20 11.81
N ASN A 67 0.58 17.48 11.85
CA ASN A 67 -0.29 18.61 11.59
C ASN A 67 -0.23 18.99 10.11
N GLY A 68 -1.33 18.73 9.39
CA GLY A 68 -1.48 19.06 7.97
C GLY A 68 -2.24 20.36 7.71
N ASP A 69 -2.58 21.14 8.75
CA ASP A 69 -3.37 22.37 8.61
C ASP A 69 -2.52 23.60 8.99
N PRO A 70 -2.03 24.37 8.00
CA PRO A 70 -1.28 25.59 8.24
C PRO A 70 -1.99 26.63 9.10
N ALA A 71 -3.32 26.65 9.15
CA ALA A 71 -4.07 27.59 10.00
C ALA A 71 -3.76 27.40 11.49
N THR A 72 -3.38 26.18 11.88
CA THR A 72 -3.05 25.81 13.27
C THR A 72 -1.55 25.82 13.57
N MET A 73 -0.70 26.10 12.57
CA MET A 73 0.75 26.17 12.75
C MET A 73 1.15 27.52 13.37
N THR A 74 1.20 27.58 14.70
CA THR A 74 1.45 28.82 15.46
C THR A 74 2.85 29.40 15.33
N ASP A 75 3.79 28.61 14.83
CA ASP A 75 5.13 29.06 14.41
C ASP A 75 5.08 29.92 13.14
N LEU A 76 4.06 29.78 12.31
CA LEU A 76 3.81 30.67 11.18
C LEU A 76 3.09 31.95 11.65
N PRO A 77 3.49 33.13 11.12
CA PRO A 77 2.76 34.36 11.40
C PRO A 77 1.34 34.27 10.81
N GLU A 78 0.37 34.74 11.59
CA GLU A 78 -1.06 34.55 11.34
C GLU A 78 -1.49 35.01 9.94
N ALA A 79 -0.98 36.17 9.51
CA ALA A 79 -1.29 36.76 8.20
C ALA A 79 -0.83 35.91 7.00
N GLN A 80 0.11 34.98 7.18
CA GLN A 80 0.66 34.16 6.09
C GLN A 80 0.10 32.73 6.07
N ARG A 81 -0.65 32.29 7.10
CA ARG A 81 -1.11 30.89 7.21
C ARG A 81 -2.02 30.47 6.07
N ALA A 82 -2.93 31.35 5.65
CA ALA A 82 -3.83 31.10 4.52
C ALA A 82 -3.05 30.91 3.20
N ALA A 83 -2.12 31.82 2.90
CA ALA A 83 -1.28 31.73 1.70
C ALA A 83 -0.40 30.46 1.69
N VAL A 84 0.13 30.06 2.85
CA VAL A 84 0.84 28.78 2.99
C VAL A 84 -0.10 27.59 2.73
N GLY A 85 -1.33 27.63 3.25
CA GLY A 85 -2.36 26.63 2.99
C GLY A 85 -2.63 26.44 1.50
N GLU A 86 -2.88 27.54 0.78
CA GLU A 86 -3.15 27.52 -0.66
C GLU A 86 -1.95 27.04 -1.49
N ALA A 87 -0.74 27.48 -1.14
CA ALA A 87 0.46 27.17 -1.91
C ALA A 87 1.03 25.76 -1.66
N LEU A 88 0.92 25.24 -0.43
CA LEU A 88 1.62 24.03 -0.01
C LEU A 88 0.70 22.91 0.48
N PHE A 89 -0.54 23.20 0.86
CA PHE A 89 -1.44 22.20 1.45
C PHE A 89 -2.81 22.16 0.76
N PRO A 90 -2.86 22.01 -0.58
CA PRO A 90 -4.13 21.80 -1.25
C PRO A 90 -4.79 20.50 -0.75
N PRO A 91 -6.12 20.47 -0.51
CA PRO A 91 -6.79 19.26 -0.06
C PRO A 91 -6.63 18.10 -1.06
N LEU A 92 -6.02 17.00 -0.63
CA LEU A 92 -5.78 15.82 -1.47
C LEU A 92 -6.83 14.74 -1.29
N MET A 93 -7.28 14.54 -0.05
CA MET A 93 -8.23 13.49 0.30
C MET A 93 -9.11 13.89 1.47
N THR A 94 -10.36 13.43 1.44
CA THR A 94 -11.37 13.67 2.48
C THR A 94 -11.92 12.35 2.99
N PRO A 95 -12.02 12.14 4.32
CA PRO A 95 -12.62 10.93 4.85
C PRO A 95 -14.14 10.96 4.60
N LEU A 96 -14.68 9.92 3.97
CA LEU A 96 -16.13 9.79 3.74
C LEU A 96 -16.81 8.94 4.80
N ARG A 97 -16.14 7.87 5.21
CA ARG A 97 -16.70 6.88 6.14
C ARG A 97 -15.56 6.17 6.85
N SER A 98 -15.74 5.90 8.13
CA SER A 98 -14.93 4.93 8.87
C SER A 98 -15.81 3.78 9.37
N VAL A 99 -15.25 2.58 9.43
CA VAL A 99 -15.86 1.39 10.02
C VAL A 99 -14.82 0.74 10.93
N GLU A 100 -15.26 0.32 12.10
CA GLU A 100 -14.43 -0.30 13.12
C GLU A 100 -14.75 -1.78 13.27
N ALA A 101 -13.75 -2.54 13.69
CA ALA A 101 -13.80 -3.97 13.98
C ALA A 101 -12.82 -4.27 15.14
N ASP A 102 -12.83 -5.51 15.63
CA ASP A 102 -11.95 -5.97 16.71
C ASP A 102 -12.04 -5.06 17.94
N ASP A 103 -13.27 -4.79 18.40
CA ASP A 103 -13.56 -3.89 19.53
C ASP A 103 -12.96 -2.48 19.40
N GLY A 104 -12.76 -2.01 18.16
CA GLY A 104 -12.22 -0.69 17.85
C GLY A 104 -10.71 -0.67 17.65
N GLU A 105 -10.02 -1.81 17.78
CA GLU A 105 -8.59 -1.93 17.50
C GLU A 105 -8.28 -1.88 16.00
N THR A 106 -9.26 -2.17 15.14
CA THR A 106 -9.13 -2.08 13.68
C THR A 106 -10.09 -1.03 13.12
N ARG A 107 -9.55 -0.01 12.45
CA ARG A 107 -10.33 1.05 11.78
C ARG A 107 -10.02 1.08 10.29
N LYS A 108 -11.04 0.84 9.46
CA LYS A 108 -11.00 1.04 8.01
C LYS A 108 -11.61 2.39 7.65
N THR A 109 -10.90 3.19 6.85
CA THR A 109 -11.39 4.48 6.37
C THR A 109 -11.48 4.50 4.85
N LEU A 110 -12.65 4.92 4.35
CA LEU A 110 -12.88 5.25 2.95
C LEU A 110 -12.58 6.72 2.72
N TRP A 111 -11.72 6.99 1.75
CA TRP A 111 -11.27 8.31 1.38
C TRP A 111 -11.76 8.67 -0.02
N ARG A 112 -12.21 9.91 -0.21
CA ARG A 112 -12.42 10.52 -1.52
C ARG A 112 -11.24 11.41 -1.87
N LEU A 113 -10.61 11.14 -3.00
CA LEU A 113 -9.49 11.91 -3.54
C LEU A 113 -9.98 13.17 -4.25
N HIS A 114 -9.06 14.08 -4.59
CA HIS A 114 -9.36 15.37 -5.23
C HIS A 114 -10.18 15.25 -6.53
N ASP A 115 -10.04 14.15 -7.25
CA ASP A 115 -10.72 13.85 -8.51
C ASP A 115 -11.97 12.97 -8.34
N GLY A 116 -12.41 12.74 -7.09
CA GLY A 116 -13.60 11.95 -6.77
C GLY A 116 -13.37 10.44 -6.74
N THR A 117 -12.18 9.96 -7.13
CA THR A 117 -11.83 8.54 -6.97
C THR A 117 -11.76 8.15 -5.50
N LEU A 118 -11.97 6.87 -5.20
CA LEU A 118 -12.01 6.36 -3.84
C LEU A 118 -10.78 5.49 -3.55
N LEU A 119 -10.27 5.58 -2.33
CA LEU A 119 -9.32 4.61 -1.79
C LEU A 119 -9.67 4.22 -0.35
N GLU A 120 -9.12 3.09 0.10
CA GLU A 120 -9.21 2.65 1.49
C GLU A 120 -7.83 2.63 2.17
N SER A 121 -7.82 2.87 3.47
CA SER A 121 -6.69 2.57 4.35
C SER A 121 -7.19 1.88 5.61
N VAL A 122 -6.39 0.98 6.20
CA VAL A 122 -6.76 0.26 7.42
C VAL A 122 -5.70 0.45 8.48
N LEU A 123 -6.08 1.02 9.62
CA LEU A 123 -5.22 1.17 10.79
C LEU A 123 -5.58 0.09 11.81
N MET A 124 -4.59 -0.70 12.23
CA MET A 124 -4.77 -1.81 13.16
C MET A 124 -3.84 -1.63 14.35
N ARG A 125 -4.39 -1.68 15.56
CA ARG A 125 -3.65 -1.78 16.81
C ARG A 125 -3.41 -3.24 17.16
N TYR A 126 -2.22 -3.50 17.70
CA TYR A 126 -1.82 -4.76 18.31
C TYR A 126 -1.09 -4.44 19.62
N PRO A 127 -0.93 -5.39 20.54
CA PRO A 127 -0.35 -5.13 21.86
C PRO A 127 0.98 -4.37 21.87
N ASN A 128 1.84 -4.59 20.87
CA ASN A 128 3.19 -4.00 20.79
C ASN A 128 3.45 -3.18 19.52
N ARG A 129 2.42 -2.94 18.69
CA ARG A 129 2.59 -2.21 17.42
C ARG A 129 1.28 -1.64 16.90
N ALA A 130 1.35 -0.59 16.11
CA ALA A 130 0.25 -0.14 15.26
C ALA A 130 0.68 -0.25 13.80
N THR A 131 -0.14 -0.91 12.98
CA THR A 131 0.15 -1.18 11.57
C THR A 131 -0.86 -0.46 10.69
N LEU A 132 -0.37 0.38 9.78
CA LEU A 132 -1.17 0.99 8.74
C LEU A 132 -1.01 0.21 7.43
N CYS A 133 -2.14 -0.25 6.89
CA CYS A 133 -2.26 -0.74 5.53
C CYS A 133 -2.60 0.42 4.60
N ILE A 134 -1.69 0.76 3.68
CA ILE A 134 -1.87 1.86 2.74
C ILE A 134 -2.10 1.38 1.30
N SER A 135 -2.87 2.16 0.57
CA SER A 135 -3.07 2.04 -0.87
C SER A 135 -1.97 2.75 -1.64
N SER A 136 -1.59 2.20 -2.80
CA SER A 136 -0.58 2.76 -3.73
C SER A 136 -1.18 3.20 -5.07
N GLN A 137 -2.39 2.72 -5.37
CA GLN A 137 -3.20 3.07 -6.53
C GLN A 137 -4.67 3.19 -6.09
N ALA A 138 -5.49 3.92 -6.85
CA ALA A 138 -6.94 3.80 -6.79
C ALA A 138 -7.35 2.72 -7.81
N GLY A 139 -7.88 1.60 -7.31
CA GLY A 139 -8.03 0.37 -8.08
C GLY A 139 -6.72 -0.41 -8.22
N CYS A 140 -6.74 -1.48 -9.02
CA CYS A 140 -5.56 -2.30 -9.31
C CYS A 140 -5.66 -2.94 -10.69
N GLY A 141 -4.60 -2.82 -11.49
CA GLY A 141 -4.54 -3.38 -12.84
C GLY A 141 -4.07 -4.83 -12.93
N MET A 142 -3.89 -5.52 -11.79
CA MET A 142 -3.37 -6.90 -11.76
C MET A 142 -4.44 -7.98 -11.92
N ALA A 143 -5.73 -7.60 -11.91
CA ALA A 143 -6.86 -8.45 -12.23
C ALA A 143 -6.92 -9.81 -11.48
N CYS A 144 -6.41 -9.89 -10.25
CA CYS A 144 -6.51 -11.10 -9.43
C CYS A 144 -8.00 -11.35 -9.09
N PRO A 145 -8.63 -12.45 -9.53
CA PRO A 145 -10.09 -12.61 -9.49
C PRO A 145 -10.67 -12.79 -8.08
N PHE A 146 -9.85 -13.21 -7.11
CA PHE A 146 -10.24 -13.30 -5.70
C PHE A 146 -10.18 -11.94 -4.97
N CYS A 147 -9.60 -10.91 -5.60
CA CYS A 147 -9.41 -9.59 -5.01
C CYS A 147 -10.46 -8.59 -5.53
N ALA A 148 -11.26 -8.02 -4.63
CA ALA A 148 -12.27 -7.02 -4.97
C ALA A 148 -11.67 -5.82 -5.74
N THR A 149 -10.47 -5.37 -5.37
CA THR A 149 -9.78 -4.27 -6.08
C THR A 149 -9.33 -4.69 -7.48
N GLY A 150 -8.91 -5.95 -7.67
CA GLY A 150 -8.56 -6.48 -8.98
C GLY A 150 -9.77 -6.59 -9.92
N GLN A 151 -10.95 -6.92 -9.36
CA GLN A 151 -12.24 -6.93 -10.07
C GLN A 151 -12.73 -5.53 -10.47
N GLY A 152 -12.30 -4.48 -9.76
CA GLY A 152 -12.67 -3.10 -10.09
C GLY A 152 -11.84 -2.46 -11.21
N GLY A 153 -10.72 -3.07 -11.59
CA GLY A 153 -9.76 -2.48 -12.52
C GLY A 153 -8.96 -1.31 -11.93
N LEU A 154 -8.24 -0.58 -12.78
CA LEU A 154 -7.33 0.50 -12.38
C LEU A 154 -7.89 1.88 -12.78
N ASP A 155 -8.18 2.74 -11.80
CA ASP A 155 -8.52 4.13 -12.05
C ASP A 155 -7.27 4.98 -12.28
N ARG A 156 -6.34 5.00 -11.32
CA ARG A 156 -5.07 5.72 -11.44
C ARG A 156 -4.02 5.36 -10.37
N ASN A 157 -2.80 5.81 -10.61
CA ASN A 157 -1.74 5.84 -9.60
C ASN A 157 -1.98 6.97 -8.58
N LEU A 158 -1.62 6.72 -7.32
CA LEU A 158 -1.56 7.77 -6.30
C LEU A 158 -0.25 8.57 -6.41
N SER A 159 -0.31 9.86 -6.08
CA SER A 159 0.85 10.73 -5.86
C SER A 159 1.65 10.33 -4.61
N VAL A 160 2.82 10.95 -4.42
CA VAL A 160 3.60 10.73 -3.19
C VAL A 160 2.82 11.27 -2.01
N ALA A 161 2.27 12.48 -2.15
CA ALA A 161 1.52 13.13 -1.09
C ALA A 161 0.22 12.39 -0.71
N GLU A 162 -0.52 11.80 -1.64
CA GLU A 162 -1.71 10.97 -1.31
C GLU A 162 -1.35 9.72 -0.50
N MET A 163 -0.17 9.12 -0.74
CA MET A 163 0.31 8.00 0.08
C MET A 163 0.82 8.47 1.44
N VAL A 164 1.53 9.61 1.48
CA VAL A 164 2.04 10.22 2.71
C VAL A 164 0.91 10.72 3.61
N GLU A 165 -0.18 11.24 3.04
CA GLU A 165 -1.36 11.68 3.80
C GLU A 165 -2.05 10.50 4.51
N GLN A 166 -2.11 9.31 3.91
CA GLN A 166 -2.60 8.12 4.64
C GLN A 166 -1.76 7.87 5.90
N VAL A 167 -0.43 8.01 5.81
CA VAL A 167 0.50 7.83 6.93
C VAL A 167 0.33 8.92 7.99
N ARG A 168 0.27 10.20 7.58
CA ARG A 168 0.08 11.32 8.51
C ARG A 168 -1.24 11.21 9.26
N ASN A 169 -2.34 10.95 8.55
CA ASN A 169 -3.65 10.85 9.17
C ASN A 169 -3.71 9.69 10.18
N ALA A 170 -3.10 8.54 9.86
CA ALA A 170 -3.01 7.41 10.78
C ALA A 170 -2.11 7.69 11.99
N ALA A 171 -0.96 8.34 11.80
CA ALA A 171 -0.07 8.73 12.90
C ALA A 171 -0.76 9.72 13.85
N ALA A 172 -1.49 10.69 13.30
CA ALA A 172 -2.27 11.66 14.07
C ALA A 172 -3.44 10.99 14.82
N ALA A 173 -4.12 10.03 14.19
CA ALA A 173 -5.19 9.26 14.84
C ALA A 173 -4.67 8.43 16.02
N MET A 174 -3.49 7.79 15.88
CA MET A 174 -2.83 7.07 16.97
C MET A 174 -2.41 8.00 18.11
N GLU A 175 -1.84 9.17 17.80
CA GLU A 175 -1.42 10.15 18.80
C GLU A 175 -2.63 10.69 19.60
N ARG A 176 -3.77 10.86 18.93
CA ARG A 176 -5.02 11.33 19.57
C ARG A 176 -5.83 10.22 20.25
N GLY A 177 -5.45 8.95 20.13
CA GLY A 177 -6.20 7.82 20.69
C GLY A 177 -7.55 7.56 19.99
N GLU A 178 -7.64 7.83 18.68
CA GLU A 178 -8.87 7.59 17.88
C GLU A 178 -9.05 6.14 17.40
N VAL A 179 -8.17 5.24 17.82
CA VAL A 179 -8.27 3.78 17.63
C VAL A 179 -8.08 3.19 19.01
N ASP A 180 -8.96 2.27 19.40
CA ASP A 180 -9.19 1.84 20.78
C ASP A 180 -7.89 1.66 21.59
N GLY A 181 -7.94 2.05 22.86
CA GLY A 181 -6.78 2.12 23.76
C GLY A 181 -6.11 3.51 23.84
N GLU A 182 -5.01 3.58 24.59
CA GLU A 182 -4.31 4.84 24.87
C GLU A 182 -3.61 5.44 23.62
N SER A 183 -3.26 6.73 23.74
CA SER A 183 -2.39 7.42 22.78
C SER A 183 -1.16 6.58 22.48
N GLY A 184 -0.85 6.44 21.19
CA GLY A 184 0.22 5.57 20.72
C GLY A 184 0.92 6.11 19.49
N ARG A 185 1.94 5.38 19.04
CA ARG A 185 2.69 5.71 17.84
C ARG A 185 2.41 4.72 16.73
N LEU A 186 2.17 5.23 15.52
CA LEU A 186 2.22 4.40 14.31
C LEU A 186 3.63 3.79 14.16
N SER A 187 3.72 2.47 14.14
CA SER A 187 5.03 1.78 14.18
C SER A 187 5.36 1.00 12.94
N ASN A 188 4.35 0.58 12.16
CA ASN A 188 4.48 -0.29 10.99
C ASN A 188 3.62 0.18 9.84
N ILE A 189 4.13 -0.01 8.61
CA ILE A 189 3.39 0.30 7.38
C ILE A 189 3.49 -0.90 6.45
N VAL A 190 2.38 -1.28 5.84
CA VAL A 190 2.32 -2.31 4.81
C VAL A 190 1.64 -1.75 3.56
N PHE A 191 2.31 -1.89 2.41
CA PHE A 191 1.72 -1.59 1.11
C PHE A 191 0.91 -2.80 0.65
N MET A 192 -0.20 -3.05 1.32
CA MET A 192 -1.12 -4.17 1.07
C MET A 192 -2.57 -3.70 0.90
N GLY A 193 -2.78 -2.39 0.73
CA GLY A 193 -4.07 -1.82 0.38
C GLY A 193 -4.35 -1.96 -1.11
N MET A 194 -5.02 -0.97 -1.69
CA MET A 194 -5.36 -0.97 -3.10
C MET A 194 -4.12 -0.73 -3.99
N GLY A 195 -4.02 -1.50 -5.06
CA GLY A 195 -2.99 -1.35 -6.11
C GLY A 195 -1.81 -2.30 -6.00
N GLU A 196 -1.01 -2.34 -7.07
CA GLU A 196 0.30 -3.01 -7.12
C GLU A 196 1.41 -1.97 -6.90
N PRO A 197 2.08 -1.95 -5.73
CA PRO A 197 3.07 -0.92 -5.39
C PRO A 197 4.20 -0.81 -6.41
N LEU A 198 4.69 -1.94 -6.94
CA LEU A 198 5.80 -1.91 -7.89
C LEU A 198 5.40 -1.44 -9.30
N ALA A 199 4.09 -1.37 -9.61
CA ALA A 199 3.59 -0.70 -10.81
C ALA A 199 3.55 0.84 -10.64
N ASN A 200 3.57 1.37 -9.41
CA ASN A 200 3.73 2.79 -9.10
C ASN A 200 5.14 3.14 -8.56
N TYR A 201 6.15 2.45 -9.08
CA TYR A 201 7.50 2.35 -8.52
C TYR A 201 8.12 3.69 -8.07
N LYS A 202 8.19 4.69 -8.96
CA LYS A 202 8.89 5.96 -8.65
C LYS A 202 8.27 6.68 -7.45
N ARG A 203 6.94 6.67 -7.35
CA ARG A 203 6.21 7.35 -6.28
C ARG A 203 6.28 6.54 -4.99
N VAL A 204 6.14 5.22 -5.06
CA VAL A 204 6.32 4.34 -3.90
C VAL A 204 7.71 4.49 -3.31
N LEU A 205 8.77 4.53 -4.14
CA LEU A 205 10.14 4.75 -3.66
C LEU A 205 10.29 6.10 -2.94
N ALA A 206 9.73 7.19 -3.50
CA ALA A 206 9.73 8.49 -2.85
C ALA A 206 8.97 8.47 -1.51
N THR A 207 7.80 7.82 -1.47
CA THR A 207 7.02 7.61 -0.25
C THR A 207 7.80 6.81 0.80
N LEU A 208 8.48 5.72 0.41
CA LEU A 208 9.32 4.93 1.32
C LEU A 208 10.42 5.79 1.96
N ARG A 209 11.04 6.70 1.18
CA ARG A 209 12.03 7.65 1.71
C ARG A 209 11.40 8.62 2.71
N LYS A 210 10.20 9.17 2.45
CA LYS A 210 9.47 10.04 3.39
C LYS A 210 9.01 9.29 4.66
N ILE A 211 8.60 8.03 4.54
CA ILE A 211 8.24 7.18 5.68
C ILE A 211 9.45 6.98 6.61
N THR A 212 10.62 6.74 6.03
CA THR A 212 11.76 6.18 6.76
C THR A 212 12.83 7.21 7.14
N ALA A 213 12.89 8.34 6.45
CA ALA A 213 13.76 9.45 6.83
C ALA A 213 13.31 10.01 8.20
N PRO A 214 14.26 10.37 9.10
CA PRO A 214 13.92 11.02 10.36
C PRO A 214 13.34 12.41 10.11
N ALA A 215 12.72 12.98 11.14
CA ALA A 215 12.32 14.38 11.09
C ALA A 215 13.56 15.28 11.03
N PRO A 216 13.53 16.39 10.26
CA PRO A 216 12.36 16.96 9.59
C PRO A 216 12.03 16.37 8.19
N GLU A 217 12.85 15.49 7.63
CA GLU A 217 12.66 15.00 6.25
C GLU A 217 11.53 13.97 6.08
N GLY A 218 11.13 13.31 7.17
CA GLY A 218 10.13 12.25 7.16
C GLY A 218 9.65 11.81 8.55
N PHE A 219 8.90 10.71 8.61
CA PHE A 219 8.26 10.20 9.83
C PHE A 219 9.19 9.41 10.76
N GLY A 220 10.39 9.02 10.31
CA GLY A 220 11.35 8.28 11.11
C GLY A 220 10.94 6.84 11.44
N ILE A 221 10.04 6.23 10.65
CA ILE A 221 9.63 4.84 10.84
C ILE A 221 10.76 3.93 10.35
N SER A 222 11.20 2.98 11.18
CA SER A 222 12.26 2.05 10.81
C SER A 222 11.94 1.34 9.49
N GLN A 223 12.91 1.29 8.56
CA GLN A 223 12.76 0.57 7.30
C GLN A 223 12.33 -0.89 7.52
N ARG A 224 12.79 -1.51 8.61
CA ARG A 224 12.44 -2.90 8.98
C ARG A 224 10.97 -3.08 9.31
N ASN A 225 10.25 -2.00 9.62
CA ASN A 225 8.84 -1.99 9.95
C ASN A 225 7.94 -1.65 8.75
N VAL A 226 8.54 -1.37 7.59
CA VAL A 226 7.84 -1.10 6.34
C VAL A 226 7.90 -2.35 5.45
N THR A 227 6.76 -2.79 4.94
CA THR A 227 6.66 -3.94 4.01
C THR A 227 6.10 -3.47 2.67
N VAL A 228 6.81 -3.77 1.59
CA VAL A 228 6.32 -3.61 0.22
C VAL A 228 5.82 -4.98 -0.25
N SER A 229 4.52 -5.09 -0.53
CA SER A 229 3.95 -6.29 -1.16
C SER A 229 3.94 -6.15 -2.68
N THR A 230 4.03 -7.27 -3.39
CA THR A 230 3.89 -7.31 -4.85
C THR A 230 3.31 -8.64 -5.33
N VAL A 231 2.57 -8.60 -6.42
CA VAL A 231 2.12 -9.79 -7.16
C VAL A 231 3.23 -10.47 -7.97
N GLY A 232 4.47 -9.97 -7.91
CA GLY A 232 5.63 -10.62 -8.52
C GLY A 232 6.13 -9.93 -9.80
N LEU A 233 6.21 -8.60 -9.82
CA LEU A 233 6.87 -7.88 -10.91
C LEU A 233 8.39 -8.09 -10.79
N ALA A 234 8.91 -9.21 -11.30
CA ALA A 234 10.28 -9.66 -11.08
C ALA A 234 11.36 -8.59 -11.41
N PRO A 235 11.30 -7.83 -12.53
CA PRO A 235 12.25 -6.76 -12.78
C PRO A 235 12.20 -5.63 -11.74
N ALA A 236 11.00 -5.30 -11.25
CA ALA A 236 10.83 -4.25 -10.25
C ALA A 236 11.26 -4.69 -8.84
N ILE A 237 11.16 -5.99 -8.52
CA ILE A 237 11.72 -6.56 -7.29
C ILE A 237 13.24 -6.40 -7.29
N ARG A 238 13.92 -6.74 -8.39
CA ARG A 238 15.37 -6.56 -8.52
C ARG A 238 15.75 -5.09 -8.39
N LYS A 239 15.02 -4.22 -9.08
CA LYS A 239 15.22 -2.78 -8.98
C LYS A 239 15.06 -2.27 -7.54
N LEU A 240 14.06 -2.75 -6.79
CA LEU A 240 13.91 -2.40 -5.37
C LEU A 240 15.08 -2.91 -4.51
N ALA A 241 15.62 -4.09 -4.80
CA ALA A 241 16.81 -4.59 -4.14
C ALA A 241 18.02 -3.65 -4.38
N ASP A 242 18.18 -3.16 -5.61
CA ASP A 242 19.28 -2.28 -6.00
C ASP A 242 19.23 -0.89 -5.34
N GLU A 243 18.06 -0.46 -4.83
CA GLU A 243 17.94 0.73 -3.99
C GLU A 243 18.61 0.55 -2.61
N ARG A 244 19.02 -0.69 -2.26
CA ARG A 244 19.71 -1.05 -1.01
C ARG A 244 18.98 -0.61 0.27
N MET A 245 17.65 -0.50 0.18
CA MET A 245 16.81 -0.26 1.35
C MET A 245 16.62 -1.54 2.16
N SER A 246 16.51 -1.40 3.49
CA SER A 246 16.25 -2.49 4.43
C SER A 246 14.75 -2.72 4.67
N VAL A 247 13.89 -2.34 3.71
CA VAL A 247 12.44 -2.61 3.78
C VAL A 247 12.16 -4.11 3.65
N ARG A 248 11.02 -4.57 4.12
CA ARG A 248 10.60 -5.97 3.97
C ARG A 248 9.92 -6.15 2.61
N LEU A 249 10.20 -7.28 1.96
CA LEU A 249 9.49 -7.71 0.75
C LEU A 249 8.48 -8.79 1.12
N ALA A 250 7.23 -8.59 0.69
CA ALA A 250 6.21 -9.62 0.65
C ALA A 250 5.87 -9.94 -0.81
N VAL A 251 5.73 -11.22 -1.14
CA VAL A 251 5.36 -11.70 -2.48
C VAL A 251 4.03 -12.44 -2.39
N SER A 252 3.02 -11.91 -3.06
CA SER A 252 1.71 -12.54 -3.24
C SER A 252 1.81 -13.68 -4.25
N LEU A 253 2.15 -14.86 -3.74
CA LEU A 253 2.42 -16.05 -4.56
C LEU A 253 1.16 -16.88 -4.81
N HIS A 254 0.46 -17.23 -3.71
CA HIS A 254 -0.82 -17.95 -3.66
C HIS A 254 -0.88 -19.37 -4.26
N THR A 255 0.12 -19.82 -5.02
CA THR A 255 0.24 -21.22 -5.44
C THR A 255 1.68 -21.48 -5.93
N PRO A 256 2.26 -22.69 -5.73
CA PRO A 256 3.60 -23.00 -6.18
C PRO A 256 3.70 -23.44 -7.65
N ASP A 257 2.58 -23.80 -8.29
CA ASP A 257 2.50 -24.25 -9.68
C ASP A 257 2.00 -23.14 -10.61
N ASP A 258 2.59 -23.04 -11.80
CA ASP A 258 2.34 -21.95 -12.74
C ASP A 258 0.94 -22.07 -13.36
N GLU A 259 0.45 -23.28 -13.62
CA GLU A 259 -0.86 -23.50 -14.24
C GLU A 259 -2.00 -22.92 -13.40
N LEU A 260 -2.00 -23.16 -12.08
CA LEU A 260 -3.00 -22.53 -11.22
C LEU A 260 -2.71 -21.03 -11.05
N ARG A 261 -1.43 -20.63 -11.01
CA ARG A 261 -1.07 -19.22 -10.78
C ARG A 261 -1.51 -18.32 -11.93
N ASP A 262 -1.49 -18.80 -13.17
CA ASP A 262 -2.00 -18.08 -14.33
C ASP A 262 -3.47 -17.71 -14.18
N THR A 263 -4.25 -18.50 -13.42
CA THR A 263 -5.67 -18.24 -13.16
C THR A 263 -5.90 -17.32 -11.95
N LEU A 264 -5.11 -17.46 -10.88
CA LEU A 264 -5.28 -16.70 -9.64
C LEU A 264 -4.57 -15.35 -9.68
N VAL A 265 -3.42 -15.26 -10.35
CA VAL A 265 -2.57 -14.07 -10.41
C VAL A 265 -2.13 -13.89 -11.86
N PRO A 266 -2.97 -13.31 -12.74
CA PRO A 266 -2.76 -13.33 -14.19
C PRO A 266 -1.42 -12.76 -14.68
N VAL A 267 -0.76 -11.93 -13.86
CA VAL A 267 0.61 -11.45 -14.11
C VAL A 267 1.65 -12.58 -14.23
N ASN A 268 1.34 -13.79 -13.78
CA ASN A 268 2.19 -14.98 -13.89
C ASN A 268 2.52 -15.32 -15.35
N ASN A 269 1.61 -15.03 -16.28
CA ASN A 269 1.84 -15.16 -17.73
C ASN A 269 2.99 -14.26 -18.25
N ARG A 270 3.46 -13.30 -17.44
CA ARG A 270 4.64 -12.46 -17.76
C ARG A 270 5.89 -12.88 -17.00
N TRP A 271 5.73 -13.34 -15.75
CA TRP A 271 6.83 -13.80 -14.90
C TRP A 271 6.36 -15.01 -14.12
N SER A 272 6.90 -16.16 -14.47
CA SER A 272 6.62 -17.44 -13.82
C SER A 272 6.97 -17.41 -12.34
N VAL A 273 6.44 -18.37 -11.58
CA VAL A 273 6.80 -18.56 -10.18
C VAL A 273 8.32 -18.67 -10.00
N ALA A 274 9.01 -19.37 -10.90
CA ALA A 274 10.47 -19.53 -10.82
C ALA A 274 11.20 -18.18 -10.95
N GLU A 275 10.82 -17.34 -11.91
CA GLU A 275 11.41 -16.01 -12.10
C GLU A 275 11.11 -15.07 -10.93
N VAL A 276 9.90 -15.14 -10.38
CA VAL A 276 9.51 -14.36 -9.19
C VAL A 276 10.34 -14.78 -7.98
N LEU A 277 10.51 -16.09 -7.76
CA LEU A 277 11.32 -16.60 -6.65
C LEU A 277 12.81 -16.29 -6.82
N ASP A 278 13.33 -16.28 -8.04
CA ASP A 278 14.71 -15.86 -8.31
C ASP A 278 14.91 -14.36 -8.01
N ALA A 279 13.96 -13.50 -8.42
CA ALA A 279 14.01 -12.08 -8.09
C ALA A 279 13.87 -11.85 -6.57
N ALA A 280 13.00 -12.62 -5.89
CA ALA A 280 12.89 -12.59 -4.44
C ALA A 280 14.18 -13.05 -3.76
N ARG A 281 14.87 -14.05 -4.32
CA ARG A 281 16.17 -14.50 -3.81
C ARG A 281 17.23 -13.42 -3.94
N TYR A 282 17.30 -12.76 -5.10
CA TYR A 282 18.17 -11.61 -5.31
C TYR A 282 17.90 -10.51 -4.27
N TYR A 283 16.63 -10.18 -4.02
CA TYR A 283 16.26 -9.23 -2.96
C TYR A 283 16.76 -9.67 -1.58
N ALA A 284 16.58 -10.94 -1.22
CA ALA A 284 17.00 -11.49 0.07
C ALA A 284 18.53 -11.49 0.26
N ASP A 285 19.29 -11.57 -0.83
CA ASP A 285 20.75 -11.51 -0.81
C ASP A 285 21.28 -10.08 -0.70
N VAL A 286 20.73 -9.15 -1.49
CA VAL A 286 21.15 -7.75 -1.46
C VAL A 286 20.74 -7.05 -0.17
N SER A 287 19.50 -7.27 0.29
CA SER A 287 18.98 -6.61 1.51
C SER A 287 19.37 -7.32 2.81
N GLY A 288 19.79 -8.58 2.73
CA GLY A 288 19.96 -9.45 3.90
C GLY A 288 18.67 -9.75 4.66
N ARG A 289 17.50 -9.43 4.09
CA ARG A 289 16.19 -9.62 4.73
C ARG A 289 15.53 -10.93 4.27
N ARG A 290 14.74 -11.51 5.16
CA ARG A 290 13.82 -12.60 4.83
C ARG A 290 12.69 -12.08 3.94
N VAL A 291 12.26 -12.91 2.98
CA VAL A 291 11.08 -12.65 2.15
C VAL A 291 9.86 -13.28 2.79
N SER A 292 8.76 -12.54 2.87
CA SER A 292 7.45 -13.08 3.22
C SER A 292 6.73 -13.54 1.96
N ILE A 293 6.14 -14.73 1.99
CA ILE A 293 5.28 -15.25 0.94
C ILE A 293 3.85 -15.18 1.45
N GLU A 294 3.00 -14.43 0.76
CA GLU A 294 1.58 -14.33 1.07
C GLU A 294 0.82 -15.42 0.28
N TYR A 295 0.05 -16.23 1.01
CA TYR A 295 -0.71 -17.35 0.45
C TYR A 295 -2.17 -17.25 0.88
N ALA A 296 -3.01 -16.66 0.01
CA ALA A 296 -4.45 -16.66 0.20
C ALA A 296 -4.96 -18.10 0.04
N LEU A 297 -5.49 -18.68 1.11
CA LEU A 297 -5.94 -20.06 1.20
C LEU A 297 -7.39 -20.14 0.71
N ILE A 298 -7.59 -20.79 -0.43
CA ILE A 298 -8.87 -20.94 -1.12
C ILE A 298 -9.30 -22.39 -1.05
N LYS A 299 -10.47 -22.62 -0.45
CA LYS A 299 -11.03 -23.96 -0.22
C LYS A 299 -11.15 -24.74 -1.53
N ASP A 300 -10.69 -25.98 -1.54
CA ASP A 300 -10.76 -26.95 -2.65
C ASP A 300 -10.07 -26.49 -3.96
N VAL A 301 -9.37 -25.35 -3.94
CA VAL A 301 -8.64 -24.79 -5.09
C VAL A 301 -7.15 -24.84 -4.80
N ASN A 302 -6.83 -24.29 -3.64
CA ASN A 302 -5.58 -23.90 -3.04
C ASN A 302 -4.88 -24.74 -1.98
N ASP A 303 -5.68 -25.46 -1.23
CA ASP A 303 -5.48 -25.77 0.19
C ASP A 303 -5.11 -27.23 0.45
N HIS A 304 -4.92 -28.00 -0.63
CA HIS A 304 -4.51 -29.39 -0.58
C HIS A 304 -3.13 -29.58 0.05
N THR A 305 -2.97 -30.64 0.85
CA THR A 305 -1.70 -31.01 1.52
C THR A 305 -0.54 -31.21 0.55
N TRP A 306 -0.78 -31.85 -0.61
CA TRP A 306 0.26 -32.08 -1.62
C TRP A 306 0.82 -30.76 -2.18
N ARG A 307 -0.02 -29.71 -2.26
CA ARG A 307 0.42 -28.40 -2.73
C ARG A 307 1.21 -27.66 -1.65
N ALA A 308 0.87 -27.85 -0.38
CA ALA A 308 1.69 -27.38 0.73
C ALA A 308 3.11 -28.00 0.71
N ASP A 309 3.21 -29.31 0.45
CA ASP A 309 4.50 -30.00 0.28
C ASP A 309 5.31 -29.46 -0.91
N LEU A 310 4.63 -29.24 -2.06
CA LEU A 310 5.24 -28.67 -3.25
C LEU A 310 5.75 -27.24 -2.99
N LEU A 311 4.95 -26.42 -2.33
CA LEU A 311 5.33 -25.06 -1.92
C LEU A 311 6.55 -25.09 -1.01
N GLY A 312 6.55 -25.92 0.03
CA GLY A 312 7.67 -26.07 0.95
C GLY A 312 8.97 -26.44 0.23
N LYS A 313 8.93 -27.44 -0.66
CA LYS A 313 10.09 -27.86 -1.46
C LYS A 313 10.60 -26.74 -2.38
N LYS A 314 9.70 -26.04 -3.08
CA LYS A 314 10.05 -24.97 -4.02
C LYS A 314 10.66 -23.75 -3.29
N LEU A 315 10.04 -23.33 -2.20
CA LEU A 315 10.52 -22.20 -1.39
C LEU A 315 11.85 -22.53 -0.70
N HIS A 316 12.01 -23.73 -0.13
CA HIS A 316 13.27 -24.14 0.49
C HIS A 316 14.41 -24.15 -0.54
N ARG A 317 14.16 -24.68 -1.75
CA ARG A 317 15.14 -24.67 -2.83
C ARG A 317 15.54 -23.25 -3.26
N ALA A 318 14.57 -22.35 -3.39
CA ALA A 318 14.82 -21.01 -3.90
C ALA A 318 15.42 -20.06 -2.84
N LEU A 319 14.90 -20.10 -1.60
CA LEU A 319 15.17 -19.09 -0.58
C LEU A 319 15.86 -19.65 0.69
N GLY A 320 15.96 -20.97 0.83
CA GLY A 320 16.54 -21.60 2.02
C GLY A 320 15.81 -21.20 3.30
N SER A 321 16.56 -20.72 4.30
CA SER A 321 16.00 -20.21 5.56
C SER A 321 15.52 -18.76 5.49
N LYS A 322 15.70 -18.08 4.34
CA LYS A 322 15.30 -16.68 4.13
C LYS A 322 13.86 -16.53 3.64
N VAL A 323 12.95 -17.43 4.05
CA VAL A 323 11.53 -17.37 3.71
C VAL A 323 10.63 -17.53 4.94
N HIS A 324 9.50 -16.83 4.93
CA HIS A 324 8.38 -17.04 5.84
C HIS A 324 7.09 -17.08 5.04
N VAL A 325 6.15 -17.95 5.40
CA VAL A 325 4.87 -18.08 4.69
C VAL A 325 3.76 -17.58 5.59
N ASN A 326 3.04 -16.57 5.14
CA ASN A 326 1.81 -16.09 5.73
C ASN A 326 0.64 -16.78 5.01
N VAL A 327 -0.03 -17.69 5.70
CA VAL A 327 -1.24 -18.35 5.20
C VAL A 327 -2.45 -17.51 5.63
N ILE A 328 -3.18 -16.99 4.66
CA ILE A 328 -4.25 -16.00 4.86
C ILE A 328 -5.57 -16.65 4.47
N PRO A 329 -6.53 -16.84 5.39
CA PRO A 329 -7.87 -17.26 5.02
C PRO A 329 -8.48 -16.27 4.02
N LEU A 330 -9.05 -16.78 2.91
CA LEU A 330 -9.66 -15.89 1.93
C LEU A 330 -10.88 -15.18 2.54
N ASN A 331 -10.89 -13.86 2.44
CA ASN A 331 -12.08 -13.06 2.76
C ASN A 331 -13.04 -13.08 1.58
N PRO A 332 -14.34 -13.35 1.78
CA PRO A 332 -15.31 -13.41 0.69
C PRO A 332 -15.46 -12.04 0.04
N THR A 333 -15.48 -12.00 -1.30
CA THR A 333 -15.71 -10.77 -2.07
C THR A 333 -16.92 -10.93 -2.99
N PRO A 334 -17.85 -9.95 -3.04
CA PRO A 334 -19.00 -10.01 -3.94
C PRO A 334 -18.56 -10.19 -5.40
N GLY A 335 -19.08 -11.21 -6.09
CA GLY A 335 -18.74 -11.49 -7.48
C GLY A 335 -17.49 -12.34 -7.69
N SER A 336 -16.75 -12.69 -6.63
CA SER A 336 -15.75 -13.76 -6.69
C SER A 336 -16.45 -15.13 -6.73
N GLN A 337 -15.92 -16.03 -7.56
CA GLN A 337 -16.32 -17.44 -7.55
C GLN A 337 -15.62 -18.25 -6.44
N TRP A 338 -14.68 -17.61 -5.75
CA TRP A 338 -13.85 -18.13 -4.65
C TRP A 338 -14.28 -17.52 -3.32
#